data_AF-Q9LRG5-F1
#
_entry.id   AF-Q9LRG5-F1
#
_cell.length_a   1.000
_cell.length_b   1.000
_cell.length_c   1.000
_cell.angle_alpha   90.00
_cell.angle_beta   90.00
_cell.angle_gamma   90.00
#
_symmetry.space_group_name_H-M   'P 1'
#
loop_
_entity.id
_entity.type
_entity.pdbx_description
1 polymer ?
#
loop_
_entity_poly.entity_id
_entity_poly.type
_entity_poly.pdbx_seq_one_letter_code
_entity_poly.pdbx_strand_id
1 'polypeptide(L)'
;YVKSLAPNQLVTVGEDGFYQPATCQANQANPVATTNGGPGGAWPVATGNDYLPNHMADGIDYASIHMWPDNWGRTDKAFGQTWLAAHIADTKYLGKPLVLEEFGKAVGGYLPIDKQEGPEAQYAYYKQTYEAAQASLQANTGLKGIMFWRWAGVDPPPSWQTSTRAPPSPP
;
A
#
# COMPACT_ATOMS: atom_id res chain seq x y z
N TYR A 1 -22.48 8.52 -10.75
CA TYR A 1 -22.79 9.83 -10.15
C TYR A 1 -21.63 10.82 -10.27
N VAL A 2 -20.43 10.55 -9.71
CA VAL A 2 -19.28 11.50 -9.76
C VAL A 2 -19.00 12.03 -11.18
N LYS A 3 -18.95 11.14 -12.18
CA LYS A 3 -18.72 11.51 -13.59
C LYS A 3 -19.76 12.46 -14.20
N SER A 4 -21.00 12.50 -13.69
CA SER A 4 -22.01 13.47 -14.17
C SER A 4 -21.78 14.87 -13.62
N LEU A 5 -21.04 15.02 -12.51
CA LEU A 5 -20.70 16.31 -11.91
C LEU A 5 -19.33 16.83 -12.38
N ALA A 6 -18.38 15.92 -12.60
CA ALA A 6 -17.01 16.24 -12.95
C ALA A 6 -16.53 15.36 -14.12
N PRO A 7 -17.04 15.56 -15.35
CA PRO A 7 -16.78 14.66 -16.48
C PRO A 7 -15.31 14.63 -16.93
N ASN A 8 -14.54 15.68 -16.62
CA ASN A 8 -13.14 15.81 -17.02
C ASN A 8 -12.15 15.32 -15.94
N GLN A 9 -12.63 14.96 -14.74
CA GLN A 9 -11.76 14.50 -13.65
C GLN A 9 -11.63 12.98 -13.67
N LEU A 10 -10.43 12.49 -13.36
CA LEU A 10 -10.21 11.06 -13.15
C LEU A 10 -10.87 10.61 -11.84
N VAL A 11 -11.33 9.36 -11.83
CA VAL A 11 -12.00 8.72 -10.71
C VAL A 11 -11.45 7.29 -10.56
N THR A 12 -11.19 6.89 -9.32
CA THR A 12 -10.90 5.51 -8.92
C THR A 12 -11.80 5.11 -7.74
N VAL A 13 -11.67 3.86 -7.32
CA VAL A 13 -12.40 3.27 -6.18
C VAL A 13 -11.74 3.62 -4.84
N GLY A 14 -10.40 3.65 -4.79
CA GLY A 14 -9.63 3.93 -3.56
C GLY A 14 -9.59 2.75 -2.59
N GLU A 15 -9.64 1.52 -3.11
CA GLU A 15 -9.67 0.29 -2.32
C GLU A 15 -8.27 -0.30 -2.10
N ASP A 16 -8.14 -1.20 -1.12
CA ASP A 16 -6.86 -1.86 -0.84
C ASP A 16 -6.39 -2.75 -1.99
N GLY A 17 -7.33 -3.37 -2.72
CA GLY A 17 -7.05 -4.22 -3.89
C GLY A 17 -7.28 -5.73 -3.65
N PHE A 18 -8.00 -6.13 -2.61
CA PHE A 18 -8.23 -7.56 -2.39
C PHE A 18 -9.07 -8.21 -3.50
N TYR A 19 -8.79 -9.48 -3.76
CA TYR A 19 -9.53 -10.31 -4.71
C TYR A 19 -10.58 -11.18 -4.01
N GLN A 20 -11.70 -11.45 -4.69
CA GLN A 20 -12.67 -12.46 -4.24
C GLN A 20 -12.30 -13.88 -4.69
N PRO A 21 -12.82 -14.95 -4.02
CA PRO A 21 -12.40 -16.34 -4.24
C PRO A 21 -12.54 -16.86 -5.67
N ALA A 22 -13.44 -16.28 -6.46
CA ALA A 22 -13.64 -16.65 -7.86
C ALA A 22 -12.44 -16.28 -8.75
N THR A 23 -11.58 -15.36 -8.29
CA THR A 23 -10.42 -14.89 -9.04
C THR A 23 -9.19 -15.73 -8.69
N CYS A 24 -8.47 -16.23 -9.71
CA CYS A 24 -7.27 -17.07 -9.51
C CYS A 24 -6.18 -16.40 -8.65
N GLN A 25 -6.12 -15.06 -8.70
CA GLN A 25 -5.20 -14.26 -7.90
C GLN A 25 -5.52 -14.25 -6.40
N ALA A 26 -6.75 -14.60 -5.99
CA ALA A 26 -7.12 -14.56 -4.58
C ALA A 26 -6.26 -15.50 -3.71
N ASN A 27 -5.90 -16.69 -4.21
CA ASN A 27 -5.03 -17.62 -3.48
C ASN A 27 -3.55 -17.27 -3.57
N GLN A 28 -3.15 -16.44 -4.55
CA GLN A 28 -1.75 -16.13 -4.85
C GLN A 28 -1.30 -14.82 -4.23
N ALA A 29 -2.15 -13.79 -4.34
CA ALA A 29 -1.82 -12.42 -3.99
C ALA A 29 -2.43 -11.98 -2.66
N ASN A 30 -3.64 -12.39 -2.29
CA ASN A 30 -4.23 -11.92 -1.03
C ASN A 30 -3.37 -12.30 0.18
N PRO A 31 -3.38 -11.48 1.25
CA PRO A 31 -2.68 -11.77 2.49
C PRO A 31 -3.42 -12.84 3.32
N VAL A 32 -3.46 -14.06 2.80
CA VAL A 32 -3.80 -15.26 3.58
C VAL A 32 -2.50 -15.79 4.19
N ALA A 33 -2.49 -15.96 5.52
CA ALA A 33 -1.31 -16.44 6.24
C ALA A 33 -0.97 -17.87 5.79
N THR A 34 0.29 -18.10 5.41
CA THR A 34 0.77 -19.42 4.96
C THR A 34 1.03 -20.39 6.12
N THR A 35 0.92 -19.95 7.38
CA THR A 35 1.09 -20.81 8.55
C THR A 35 0.13 -20.43 9.69
N ASN A 36 -0.59 -21.45 10.17
CA ASN A 36 -1.37 -21.49 11.41
C ASN A 36 -2.64 -20.63 11.47
N GLY A 37 -3.72 -21.12 10.86
CA GLY A 37 -5.01 -21.43 11.50
C GLY A 37 -5.68 -20.45 12.50
N GLY A 38 -5.22 -19.22 12.64
CA GLY A 38 -5.98 -18.13 13.27
C GLY A 38 -7.07 -17.64 12.31
N PRO A 39 -8.03 -16.81 12.75
CA PRO A 39 -9.25 -16.47 11.99
C PRO A 39 -9.03 -15.72 10.65
N GLY A 40 -7.81 -15.65 10.12
CA GLY A 40 -7.40 -14.93 8.92
C GLY A 40 -7.37 -15.72 7.60
N GLY A 41 -8.10 -16.83 7.48
CA GLY A 41 -8.13 -17.63 6.23
C GLY A 41 -9.00 -17.05 5.11
N ALA A 42 -9.85 -16.07 5.41
CA ALA A 42 -10.77 -15.46 4.45
C ALA A 42 -11.04 -13.97 4.72
N TRP A 43 -10.28 -13.33 5.61
CA TRP A 43 -10.57 -11.94 5.98
C TRP A 43 -10.48 -10.96 4.79
N PRO A 44 -9.54 -11.09 3.82
CA PRO A 44 -9.51 -10.18 2.67
C PRO A 44 -10.77 -10.31 1.82
N VAL A 45 -11.25 -11.55 1.68
CA VAL A 45 -12.52 -11.89 1.01
C VAL A 45 -13.72 -11.32 1.77
N ALA A 46 -13.69 -11.35 3.10
CA ALA A 46 -14.75 -10.83 3.95
C ALA A 46 -14.86 -9.28 3.95
N THR A 47 -13.88 -8.56 3.41
CA THR A 47 -13.96 -7.09 3.23
C THR A 47 -14.99 -6.67 2.17
N GLY A 48 -15.41 -7.60 1.30
CA GLY A 48 -16.26 -7.32 0.15
C GLY A 48 -15.55 -6.60 -1.01
N ASN A 49 -14.24 -6.35 -0.92
CA ASN A 49 -13.45 -5.81 -2.04
C ASN A 49 -13.29 -6.88 -3.12
N ASP A 50 -13.38 -6.48 -4.39
CA ASP A 50 -13.05 -7.34 -5.53
C ASP A 50 -12.40 -6.50 -6.63
N TYR A 51 -11.07 -6.51 -6.62
CA TYR A 51 -10.25 -5.62 -7.44
C TYR A 51 -10.67 -5.52 -8.90
N LEU A 52 -10.92 -6.66 -9.56
CA LEU A 52 -11.24 -6.68 -11.00
C LEU A 52 -12.59 -6.03 -11.31
N PRO A 53 -13.74 -6.54 -10.82
CA PRO A 53 -15.04 -5.95 -11.17
C PRO A 53 -15.19 -4.51 -10.68
N ASN A 54 -14.62 -4.16 -9.51
CA ASN A 54 -14.66 -2.80 -8.99
C ASN A 54 -13.95 -1.81 -9.94
N HIS A 55 -12.79 -2.20 -10.47
CA HIS A 55 -12.06 -1.37 -11.43
C HIS A 55 -12.52 -1.54 -12.88
N MET A 56 -13.37 -2.53 -13.22
CA MET A 56 -14.01 -2.63 -14.54
C MET A 56 -15.21 -1.69 -14.69
N ALA A 57 -15.81 -1.24 -13.59
CA ALA A 57 -17.01 -0.41 -13.61
C ALA A 57 -16.87 0.85 -14.50
N ASP A 58 -17.98 1.20 -15.16
CA ASP A 58 -18.06 2.40 -15.99
C ASP A 58 -17.83 3.66 -15.15
N GLY A 59 -16.93 4.52 -15.64
CA GLY A 59 -16.58 5.77 -14.98
C GLY A 59 -15.40 5.67 -14.00
N ILE A 60 -14.81 4.49 -13.80
CA ILE A 60 -13.48 4.34 -13.19
C ILE A 60 -12.43 4.46 -14.28
N ASP A 61 -11.46 5.37 -14.14
CA ASP A 61 -10.47 5.66 -15.20
C ASP A 61 -9.13 4.97 -14.99
N TYR A 62 -8.79 4.67 -13.74
CA TYR A 62 -7.54 4.02 -13.37
C TYR A 62 -7.77 3.05 -12.21
N ALA A 63 -6.85 2.11 -12.04
CA ALA A 63 -6.85 1.17 -10.93
C ALA A 63 -6.01 1.68 -9.77
N SER A 64 -6.46 1.43 -8.55
CA SER A 64 -5.76 1.77 -7.32
C SER A 64 -5.60 0.55 -6.43
N ILE A 65 -4.47 0.47 -5.73
CA ILE A 65 -4.23 -0.50 -4.66
C ILE A 65 -3.48 0.15 -3.51
N HIS A 66 -3.56 -0.47 -2.34
CA HIS A 66 -2.71 -0.19 -1.19
C HIS A 66 -1.79 -1.38 -0.89
N MET A 67 -0.77 -1.20 -0.05
CA MET A 67 0.11 -2.28 0.38
C MET A 67 0.55 -2.07 1.84
N TRP A 68 -0.08 -2.82 2.75
CA TRP A 68 0.11 -2.72 4.20
C TRP A 68 0.58 -4.06 4.83
N PRO A 69 1.78 -4.55 4.47
CA PRO A 69 2.24 -5.89 4.83
C PRO A 69 2.30 -6.14 6.34
N ASP A 70 2.61 -5.12 7.14
CA ASP A 70 2.65 -5.22 8.60
C ASP A 70 1.26 -5.44 9.19
N ASN A 71 0.26 -4.68 8.72
CA ASN A 71 -1.15 -4.81 9.13
C ASN A 71 -1.73 -6.16 8.74
N TRP A 72 -1.29 -6.68 7.60
CA TRP A 72 -1.81 -7.92 7.04
C TRP A 72 -1.06 -9.17 7.50
N GLY A 73 -0.05 -9.02 8.37
CA GLY A 73 0.75 -10.13 8.88
C GLY A 73 1.62 -10.81 7.80
N ARG A 74 1.96 -10.09 6.74
CA ARG A 74 2.75 -10.55 5.58
C ARG A 74 3.98 -9.68 5.39
N THR A 75 4.82 -9.62 6.42
CA THR A 75 6.04 -8.78 6.42
C THR A 75 7.15 -9.32 5.51
N ASP A 76 6.97 -10.51 4.93
CA ASP A 76 7.92 -11.11 4.01
C ASP A 76 8.04 -10.31 2.70
N LYS A 77 9.27 -10.15 2.22
CA LYS A 77 9.59 -9.40 1.00
C LYS A 77 8.83 -9.92 -0.23
N ALA A 78 8.69 -11.24 -0.32
CA ALA A 78 8.10 -11.93 -1.45
C ALA A 78 6.63 -11.57 -1.63
N PHE A 79 5.89 -11.41 -0.53
CA PHE A 79 4.50 -10.96 -0.55
C PHE A 79 4.33 -9.65 -1.34
N GLY A 80 5.11 -8.61 -1.02
CA GLY A 80 4.99 -7.32 -1.71
C GLY A 80 5.32 -7.41 -3.20
N GLN A 81 6.23 -8.29 -3.60
CA GLN A 81 6.54 -8.54 -5.01
C GLN A 81 5.38 -9.25 -5.73
N THR A 82 4.82 -10.30 -5.11
CA THR A 82 3.67 -11.02 -5.63
C THR A 82 2.45 -10.12 -5.73
N TRP A 83 2.19 -9.30 -4.69
CA TRP A 83 1.12 -8.33 -4.65
C TRP A 83 1.21 -7.36 -5.83
N LEU A 84 2.34 -6.67 -6.01
CA LEU A 84 2.52 -5.75 -7.13
C LEU A 84 2.44 -6.45 -8.48
N ALA A 85 3.08 -7.61 -8.64
CA ALA A 85 3.12 -8.32 -9.91
C ALA A 85 1.71 -8.77 -10.36
N ALA A 86 0.88 -9.27 -9.44
CA ALA A 86 -0.49 -9.69 -9.75
C ALA A 86 -1.34 -8.51 -10.24
N HIS A 87 -1.36 -7.40 -9.50
CA HIS A 87 -2.15 -6.22 -9.88
C HIS A 87 -1.64 -5.55 -11.15
N ILE A 88 -0.32 -5.52 -11.37
CA ILE A 88 0.28 -5.03 -12.63
C ILE A 88 -0.11 -5.91 -13.81
N ALA A 89 -0.17 -7.23 -13.64
CA ALA A 89 -0.58 -8.13 -14.72
C ALA A 89 -2.03 -7.86 -15.12
N ASP A 90 -2.89 -7.61 -14.13
CA ASP A 90 -4.32 -7.39 -14.34
C ASP A 90 -4.66 -6.09 -15.06
N THR A 91 -3.76 -5.11 -15.09
CA THR A 91 -3.98 -3.88 -15.87
C THR A 91 -4.14 -4.18 -17.37
N LYS A 92 -3.60 -5.29 -17.86
CA LYS A 92 -3.78 -5.73 -19.26
C LYS A 92 -5.23 -6.11 -19.54
N TYR A 93 -5.90 -6.73 -18.56
CA TYR A 93 -7.32 -7.09 -18.67
C TYR A 93 -8.21 -5.88 -18.44
N LEU A 94 -7.84 -4.99 -17.50
CA LEU A 94 -8.60 -3.78 -17.20
C LEU A 94 -8.49 -2.72 -18.31
N GLY A 95 -7.37 -2.68 -19.04
CA GLY A 95 -7.08 -1.61 -20.00
C GLY A 95 -6.85 -0.24 -19.33
N LYS A 96 -6.55 -0.22 -18.03
CA LYS A 96 -6.45 0.98 -17.18
C LYS A 96 -5.08 1.04 -16.50
N PRO A 97 -4.46 2.23 -16.32
CA PRO A 97 -3.22 2.37 -15.57
C PRO A 97 -3.45 2.06 -14.08
N LEU A 98 -2.41 1.61 -13.38
CA LEU A 98 -2.43 1.32 -11.94
C LEU A 98 -1.62 2.36 -11.17
N VAL A 99 -2.13 2.78 -10.01
CA VAL A 99 -1.42 3.56 -9.00
C VAL A 99 -1.40 2.79 -7.68
N LEU A 100 -0.23 2.61 -7.08
CA LEU A 100 -0.11 2.19 -5.68
C LEU A 100 -0.30 3.44 -4.81
N GLU A 101 -1.55 3.72 -4.43
CA GLU A 101 -1.94 4.99 -3.79
C GLU A 101 -1.50 5.06 -2.32
N GLU A 102 -1.26 3.92 -1.69
CA GLU A 102 -0.68 3.85 -0.36
C GLU A 102 0.28 2.66 -0.24
N PHE A 103 1.48 2.92 0.27
CA PHE A 103 2.35 1.86 0.80
C PHE A 103 3.17 2.39 1.96
N GLY A 104 3.46 1.53 2.92
CA GLY A 104 4.26 1.89 4.07
C GLY A 104 4.79 0.66 4.79
N LYS A 105 5.79 0.89 5.64
CA LYS A 105 6.40 -0.14 6.48
C LYS A 105 6.56 0.42 7.89
N ALA A 106 6.03 -0.27 8.88
CA ALA A 106 6.09 0.11 10.28
C ALA A 106 7.54 0.06 10.80
N VAL A 107 7.90 1.04 11.62
CA VAL A 107 9.18 1.09 12.35
C VAL A 107 8.89 1.39 13.81
N GLY A 108 9.40 0.55 14.73
CA GLY A 108 9.14 0.66 16.16
C GLY A 108 7.64 0.54 16.54
N GLY A 109 7.35 0.71 17.85
CA GLY A 109 6.09 0.97 18.57
C GLY A 109 4.68 0.55 18.07
N TYR A 110 4.46 0.43 16.77
CA TYR A 110 3.23 -0.03 16.12
C TYR A 110 3.12 -1.56 16.08
N LEU A 111 4.25 -2.26 15.96
CA LEU A 111 4.31 -3.73 16.02
C LEU A 111 4.61 -4.23 17.45
N PRO A 112 4.13 -5.44 17.81
CA PRO A 112 4.57 -6.15 19.01
C PRO A 112 6.10 -6.15 19.11
N ILE A 113 6.65 -6.07 20.32
CA ILE A 113 8.08 -5.83 20.53
C ILE A 113 9.00 -6.88 19.87
N ASP A 114 8.51 -8.11 19.75
CA ASP A 114 9.17 -9.24 19.09
C ASP A 114 9.07 -9.20 17.54
N LYS A 115 8.27 -8.29 17.00
CA LYS A 115 8.05 -8.06 15.56
C LYS A 115 8.47 -6.67 15.12
N GLN A 116 9.09 -5.88 15.99
CA GLN A 116 9.55 -4.54 15.64
C GLN A 116 10.66 -4.61 14.60
N GLU A 117 10.40 -4.01 13.45
CA GLU A 117 11.41 -3.82 12.43
C GLU A 117 12.08 -2.46 12.58
N GLY A 118 13.36 -2.42 12.21
CA GLY A 118 14.18 -1.21 12.24
C GLY A 118 14.05 -0.37 10.95
N PRO A 119 14.62 0.86 10.96
CA PRO A 119 14.66 1.74 9.79
C PRO A 119 15.23 1.07 8.53
N GLU A 120 16.16 0.13 8.67
CA GLU A 120 16.79 -0.58 7.55
C GLU A 120 15.76 -1.43 6.77
N ALA A 121 14.81 -2.06 7.46
CA ALA A 121 13.79 -2.88 6.82
C ALA A 121 12.75 -2.00 6.11
N GLN A 122 12.38 -0.86 6.70
CA GLN A 122 11.59 0.17 6.02
C GLN A 122 12.29 0.68 4.77
N TYR A 123 13.57 1.04 4.85
CA TYR A 123 14.33 1.47 3.69
C TYR A 123 14.37 0.41 2.58
N ALA A 124 14.62 -0.85 2.93
CA ALA A 124 14.63 -1.96 1.97
C ALA A 124 13.28 -2.15 1.27
N TYR A 125 12.17 -2.05 2.02
CA TYR A 125 10.81 -2.14 1.50
C TYR A 125 10.47 -0.98 0.55
N TYR A 126 10.84 0.25 0.92
CA TYR A 126 10.67 1.43 0.07
C TYR A 126 11.49 1.28 -1.20
N LYS A 127 12.79 0.98 -1.08
CA LYS A 127 13.68 0.78 -2.23
C LYS A 127 13.14 -0.24 -3.21
N GLN A 128 12.66 -1.39 -2.73
CA GLN A 128 12.01 -2.39 -3.59
C GLN A 128 10.79 -1.83 -4.33
N THR A 129 9.94 -1.08 -3.64
CA THR A 129 8.71 -0.54 -4.23
C THR A 129 9.02 0.52 -5.29
N TYR A 130 10.00 1.40 -5.04
CA TYR A 130 10.51 2.35 -6.03
C TYR A 130 11.15 1.64 -7.24
N GLU A 131 11.95 0.59 -7.02
CA GLU A 131 12.55 -0.20 -8.09
C GLU A 131 11.48 -0.91 -8.95
N ALA A 132 10.43 -1.45 -8.33
CA ALA A 132 9.31 -2.05 -9.06
C ALA A 132 8.57 -1.02 -9.93
N ALA A 133 8.32 0.18 -9.42
CA ALA A 133 7.71 1.27 -10.18
C ALA A 133 8.61 1.71 -11.34
N GLN A 134 9.91 1.85 -11.09
CA GLN A 134 10.88 2.21 -12.14
C GLN A 134 10.93 1.15 -13.25
N ALA A 135 10.98 -0.14 -12.87
CA ALA A 135 10.97 -1.24 -13.83
C ALA A 135 9.67 -1.27 -14.65
N SER A 136 8.52 -1.02 -14.01
CA SER A 136 7.23 -0.91 -14.69
C SER A 136 7.24 0.21 -15.73
N LEU A 137 7.73 1.39 -15.38
CA LEU A 137 7.83 2.53 -16.30
C LEU A 137 8.77 2.24 -17.47
N GLN A 138 9.94 1.65 -17.21
CA GLN A 138 10.91 1.27 -18.25
C GLN A 138 10.36 0.22 -19.23
N ALA A 139 9.64 -0.78 -18.72
CA ALA A 139 9.00 -1.82 -19.52
C ALA A 139 7.61 -1.41 -20.05
N ASN A 140 7.17 -0.19 -19.78
CA ASN A 140 5.84 0.33 -20.09
C ASN A 140 4.68 -0.60 -19.65
N THR A 141 4.79 -1.21 -18.47
CA THR A 141 3.70 -2.03 -17.89
C THR A 141 2.68 -1.16 -17.14
N GLY A 142 1.72 -1.78 -16.46
CA GLY A 142 0.53 -1.12 -15.92
C GLY A 142 0.75 -0.12 -14.79
N LEU A 143 1.76 -0.31 -13.93
CA LEU A 143 1.99 0.57 -12.78
C LEU A 143 2.60 1.90 -13.24
N LYS A 144 1.86 2.99 -13.06
CA LYS A 144 2.20 4.35 -13.51
C LYS A 144 2.51 5.33 -12.38
N GLY A 145 2.30 4.95 -11.12
CA GLY A 145 2.60 5.82 -9.98
C GLY A 145 2.59 5.07 -8.66
N ILE A 146 3.31 5.62 -7.68
CA ILE A 146 3.33 5.14 -6.30
C ILE A 146 3.27 6.34 -5.34
N MET A 147 2.63 6.15 -4.19
CA MET A 147 2.46 7.17 -3.15
C MET A 147 2.74 6.53 -1.79
N PHE A 148 3.82 6.95 -1.14
CA PHE A 148 4.15 6.44 0.19
C PHE A 148 3.21 7.05 1.22
N TRP A 149 2.86 6.26 2.23
CA TRP A 149 2.12 6.70 3.38
C TRP A 149 3.03 6.68 4.62
N ARG A 150 3.26 7.81 5.30
CA ARG A 150 2.74 9.16 5.05
C ARG A 150 3.83 10.20 5.28
N TRP A 151 3.60 11.38 4.72
CA TRP A 151 4.37 12.55 5.11
C TRP A 151 3.87 13.06 6.47
N ALA A 152 4.63 12.83 7.53
CA ALA A 152 4.28 13.32 8.87
C ALA A 152 4.60 14.82 9.07
N GLY A 153 5.26 15.47 8.11
CA GLY A 153 5.77 16.82 8.26
C GLY A 153 6.74 16.97 9.45
N VAL A 154 7.15 18.20 9.71
CA VAL A 154 7.66 18.60 11.02
C VAL A 154 6.51 19.30 11.70
N ASP A 155 5.89 18.67 12.71
CA ASP A 155 5.17 19.47 13.69
C ASP A 155 6.23 20.39 14.34
N PRO A 156 6.03 21.72 14.38
CA PRO A 156 6.89 22.54 15.21
C PRO A 156 6.86 21.96 16.62
N PRO A 157 8.01 21.83 17.30
CA PRO A 157 8.02 21.38 18.68
C PRO A 157 7.02 22.24 19.45
N PRO A 158 6.13 21.65 20.27
CA PRO A 158 5.20 22.41 21.06
C PRO A 158 5.94 23.55 21.79
N SER A 159 5.33 24.73 21.90
CA SER A 159 5.98 25.93 22.44
C SER A 159 6.58 25.78 23.85
N TRP A 160 6.26 24.70 24.56
CA TRP A 160 6.84 24.34 25.85
C TRP A 160 8.16 23.57 25.77
N GLN A 161 8.59 23.08 24.60
CA GLN A 161 9.91 22.43 24.42
C GLN A 161 11.06 23.41 24.14
N THR A 162 10.78 24.66 23.78
CA THR A 162 11.82 25.68 23.54
C THR A 162 12.26 26.43 24.79
N SER A 163 11.66 26.16 25.97
CA SER A 163 11.93 26.92 27.20
C SER A 163 13.01 26.34 28.12
N THR A 164 13.61 25.17 27.82
CA THR A 164 14.61 24.56 28.70
C THR A 164 15.96 24.36 28.04
N ARG A 165 16.69 25.47 27.83
CA ARG A 165 18.15 25.53 27.97
C ARG A 165 18.59 26.99 28.03
N ALA A 166 18.43 27.61 29.21
CA ALA A 166 19.33 28.70 29.54
C ALA A 166 20.75 28.11 29.59
N PRO A 167 21.75 28.71 28.90
CA PRO A 167 23.14 28.28 29.05
C PRO A 167 23.54 28.43 30.53
N PRO A 168 24.34 27.50 31.08
CA PRO A 168 24.84 27.66 32.45
C PRO A 168 25.63 28.95 32.56
N SER A 169 25.42 29.70 33.64
CA SER A 169 26.18 30.90 33.94
C SER A 169 27.67 30.56 34.01
N PRO A 170 28.56 31.37 33.43
CA PRO A 170 30.00 31.16 33.52
C PRO A 170 30.48 31.26 34.99
N PRO A 171 31.61 30.59 35.32
CA PRO A 171 32.15 30.53 36.68
C PRO A 171 32.62 31.90 37.21
#